data_AF-A0A9E3DMJ9-F1
#
_entry.id   AF-A0A9E3DMJ9-F1
#
_cell.length_a   1.000
_cell.length_b   1.000
_cell.length_c   1.000
_cell.angle_alpha   90.00
_cell.angle_beta   90.00
_cell.angle_gamma   90.00
#
_symmetry.space_group_name_H-M   'P 1'
#
loop_
_entity.id
_entity.type
_entity.pdbx_description
1 polymer ?
#
loop_
_entity_poly.entity_id
_entity_poly.type
_entity_poly.pdbx_seq_one_letter_code
_entity_poly.pdbx_strand_id
1 'polypeptide(L)'
;MLRARAGRDGQAFVLFGVLLAGTMTLLFGSEFPTIVTSTIDSAFSLTVRNSSSSPYTLGVITWLAAFCAPIVLAYQSWSYWVFRRRIGTRHIPEAHVP
;
A
#
# COMPACT_ATOMS: atom_id res chain seq x y z
N MET A 1 -16.86 -9.89 -0.86
CA MET A 1 -17.03 -11.33 -1.18
C MET A 1 -18.13 -11.59 -2.22
N LEU A 2 -19.29 -10.92 -2.18
CA LEU A 2 -20.37 -11.09 -3.18
C LEU A 2 -19.92 -10.86 -4.65
N ARG A 3 -19.07 -9.84 -4.92
CA ARG A 3 -18.58 -9.56 -6.28
C ARG A 3 -17.56 -10.56 -6.83
N ALA A 4 -16.80 -11.23 -5.95
CA ALA A 4 -15.92 -12.32 -6.34
C ALA A 4 -16.73 -13.57 -6.71
N ARG A 5 -17.79 -13.88 -5.95
CA ARG A 5 -18.70 -14.99 -6.28
C ARG A 5 -19.46 -14.79 -7.59
N ALA A 6 -19.64 -13.54 -8.04
CA ALA A 6 -20.27 -13.19 -9.31
C ALA A 6 -19.32 -13.25 -10.53
N GLY A 7 -18.08 -13.73 -10.38
CA GLY A 7 -17.09 -13.83 -11.45
C GLY A 7 -16.52 -12.48 -11.92
N ARG A 8 -16.72 -11.39 -11.16
CA ARG A 8 -16.24 -10.04 -11.46
C ARG A 8 -14.96 -9.74 -10.68
N ASP A 9 -13.93 -10.55 -10.89
CA ASP A 9 -12.69 -10.56 -10.11
C ASP A 9 -11.99 -9.21 -10.07
N GLY A 10 -11.98 -8.47 -11.18
CA GLY A 10 -11.39 -7.13 -11.23
C GLY A 10 -12.06 -6.13 -10.27
N GLN A 11 -13.38 -6.22 -10.10
CA GLN A 11 -14.11 -5.37 -9.14
C GLN A 11 -13.87 -5.82 -7.71
N ALA A 12 -13.74 -7.12 -7.47
CA ALA A 12 -13.39 -7.63 -6.15
C ALA A 12 -11.99 -7.14 -5.72
N PHE A 13 -11.03 -7.12 -6.65
CA PHE A 13 -9.69 -6.60 -6.41
C PHE A 13 -9.69 -5.12 -6.04
N VAL A 14 -10.39 -4.27 -6.83
CA VAL A 14 -10.48 -2.83 -6.54
C VAL A 14 -11.16 -2.58 -5.19
N LEU A 15 -12.26 -3.28 -4.89
CA LEU A 15 -12.94 -3.15 -3.60
C LEU A 15 -12.04 -3.55 -2.42
N PHE A 16 -11.18 -4.56 -2.60
CA PHE A 16 -10.20 -4.93 -1.59
C PHE A 16 -9.14 -3.84 -1.40
N GLY A 17 -8.64 -3.24 -2.49
CA GLY A 17 -7.72 -2.10 -2.42
C GLY A 17 -8.35 -0.90 -1.69
N VAL A 18 -9.61 -0.57 -1.99
CA VAL A 18 -10.35 0.49 -1.31
C VAL A 18 -10.55 0.18 0.17
N LEU A 19 -10.89 -1.07 0.51
CA LEU A 19 -11.02 -1.50 1.90
C LEU A 19 -9.70 -1.28 2.66
N LEU A 20 -8.57 -1.75 2.11
CA LEU A 20 -7.26 -1.61 2.72
C LEU A 20 -6.89 -0.14 2.94
N ALA A 21 -7.04 0.70 1.90
CA ALA A 21 -6.77 2.13 1.99
C ALA A 21 -7.67 2.83 3.03
N GLY A 22 -8.96 2.47 3.05
CA GLY A 22 -9.93 2.99 4.02
C GLY A 22 -9.58 2.60 5.45
N THR A 23 -9.24 1.33 5.69
CA THR A 23 -8.82 0.85 7.02
C THR A 23 -7.57 1.57 7.51
N MET A 24 -6.55 1.76 6.65
CA MET A 24 -5.34 2.51 7.03
C MET A 24 -5.67 3.97 7.34
N THR A 25 -6.50 4.61 6.52
CA THR A 25 -6.90 6.02 6.73
C THR A 25 -7.65 6.20 8.05
N LEU A 26 -8.56 5.28 8.38
CA LEU A 26 -9.31 5.32 9.64
C LEU A 26 -8.41 5.07 10.84
N LEU A 27 -7.51 4.10 10.75
CA LEU A 27 -6.57 3.75 11.82
C LEU A 27 -5.66 4.95 12.16
N PHE A 28 -4.98 5.52 11.16
CA PHE A 28 -4.11 6.66 11.43
C PHE A 28 -4.87 7.96 11.67
N GLY A 29 -6.09 8.07 11.13
CA GLY A 29 -6.98 9.20 11.36
C GLY A 29 -7.51 9.25 12.79
N SER A 30 -7.76 8.11 13.44
CA SER A 30 -8.22 8.09 14.85
C SER A 30 -7.13 8.44 15.85
N GLU A 31 -5.86 8.12 15.54
CA GLU A 31 -4.73 8.36 16.43
C GLU A 31 -4.11 9.76 16.26
N PHE A 32 -4.42 10.48 15.17
CA PHE A 32 -3.88 11.83 14.97
C PHE A 32 -4.35 12.79 16.08
N PRO A 33 -3.46 13.56 16.77
CA PRO A 33 -2.07 13.89 16.42
C PRO A 33 -0.97 13.08 17.14
N THR A 34 -1.33 12.08 17.95
CA THR A 34 -0.39 11.28 18.75
C THR A 34 -0.22 9.90 18.12
N ILE A 35 0.96 9.62 17.56
CA ILE A 35 1.21 8.39 16.80
C ILE A 35 1.34 7.18 17.74
N VAL A 36 1.96 7.39 18.89
CA VAL A 36 2.11 6.37 19.94
C VAL A 36 1.86 7.01 21.29
N THR A 37 0.75 6.64 21.93
CA THR A 37 0.43 7.06 23.29
C THR A 37 1.21 6.23 24.29
N SER A 38 1.88 6.89 25.23
CA SER A 38 2.62 6.21 26.30
C SER A 38 1.66 5.70 27.37
N THR A 39 1.85 4.45 27.80
CA THR A 39 1.04 3.81 28.85
C THR A 39 1.53 4.15 30.27
N ILE A 40 2.71 4.77 30.40
CA ILE A 40 3.35 5.06 31.70
C ILE A 40 3.12 6.52 32.10
N ASP A 41 3.37 7.45 31.18
CA ASP A 41 3.16 8.88 31.40
C ASP A 41 2.87 9.58 30.07
N SER A 42 1.86 10.45 30.07
CA SER A 42 1.46 11.27 28.93
C SER A 42 2.59 12.14 28.34
N ALA A 43 3.58 12.51 29.16
CA ALA A 43 4.73 13.32 28.75
C ALA A 43 5.67 12.62 27.75
N PHE A 44 5.68 11.28 27.71
CA PHE A 44 6.49 10.50 26.77
C PHE A 44 5.73 10.08 25.51
N SER A 45 4.55 10.66 25.26
CA SER A 45 3.77 10.35 24.07
C SER A 45 4.46 10.87 22.80
N LEU A 46 4.54 10.02 21.78
CA LEU A 46 5.16 10.37 20.49
C LEU A 46 4.12 11.06 19.60
N THR A 47 4.25 12.38 19.51
CA THR A 47 3.41 13.23 18.66
C THR A 47 4.11 13.54 17.35
N VAL A 48 3.34 13.89 16.31
CA VAL A 48 3.88 14.26 14.99
C VAL A 48 4.93 15.38 15.07
N ARG A 49 4.82 16.30 16.02
CA ARG A 49 5.76 17.42 16.19
C ARG A 49 7.06 17.06 16.90
N ASN A 50 7.03 16.10 17.83
CA ASN A 50 8.22 15.67 18.55
C ASN A 50 9.01 14.63 17.72
N SER A 51 8.30 13.75 17.01
CA SER A 51 8.90 12.62 16.29
C SER A 51 9.24 12.90 14.82
N SER A 52 9.05 14.13 14.34
CA SER A 52 9.45 14.51 12.99
C SER A 52 10.97 14.60 12.83
N SER A 53 11.50 14.18 11.68
CA SER A 53 12.90 14.44 11.31
C SER A 53 13.20 15.94 11.16
N SER A 54 14.47 16.29 11.05
CA SER A 54 14.87 17.69 10.80
C SER A 54 14.20 18.25 9.53
N PRO A 55 13.92 19.56 9.46
CA PRO A 55 13.26 20.17 8.30
C PRO A 55 13.99 19.90 6.98
N TYR A 56 15.32 19.86 7.02
CA TYR A 56 16.16 19.56 5.86
C TYR A 56 15.91 18.14 5.34
N THR A 57 16.04 17.14 6.20
CA THR A 57 15.81 15.74 5.82
C THR A 57 14.38 15.50 5.36
N LEU A 58 13.39 16.10 6.05
CA LEU A 58 11.99 16.01 5.68
C LEU A 58 11.71 16.59 4.28
N GLY A 59 12.34 17.72 3.95
CA GLY A 59 12.23 18.34 2.63
C GLY A 59 12.83 17.47 1.53
N VAL A 60 14.02 16.89 1.76
CA VAL A 60 14.67 15.99 0.81
C VAL A 60 13.82 14.74 0.53
N ILE A 61 13.31 14.09 1.58
CA ILE A 61 12.49 12.89 1.44
C ILE A 61 11.15 13.20 0.77
N THR A 62 10.58 14.40 1.00
CA THR A 62 9.35 14.84 0.33
C THR A 62 9.54 14.97 -1.18
N TRP A 63 10.62 15.60 -1.62
CA TRP A 63 10.95 15.69 -3.05
C TRP A 63 11.25 14.32 -3.65
N LEU A 64 11.97 13.47 -2.93
CA LEU A 64 12.22 12.09 -3.35
C LEU A 64 10.90 11.33 -3.52
N ALA A 65 10.00 11.40 -2.54
CA ALA A 65 8.70 10.76 -2.62
C ALA A 65 7.87 11.29 -3.80
N ALA A 66 7.88 12.61 -4.03
CA ALA A 66 7.13 13.23 -5.12
C ALA A 66 7.55 12.74 -6.52
N PHE A 67 8.82 12.42 -6.73
CA PHE A 67 9.31 11.92 -8.03
C PHE A 67 9.42 10.39 -8.10
N CYS A 68 9.94 9.73 -7.06
CA CYS A 68 10.13 8.29 -7.08
C CYS A 68 8.81 7.52 -6.98
N ALA A 69 7.86 7.97 -6.15
CA ALA A 69 6.58 7.27 -6.01
C ALA A 69 5.79 7.14 -7.32
N PRO A 70 5.60 8.20 -8.14
CA PRO A 70 4.89 8.05 -9.41
C PRO A 70 5.66 7.18 -10.41
N ILE A 71 7.00 7.20 -10.42
CA ILE A 71 7.81 6.33 -11.27
C ILE A 71 7.56 4.85 -10.91
N VAL A 72 7.58 4.52 -9.61
CA VAL A 72 7.31 3.16 -9.14
C VAL A 72 5.89 2.74 -9.49
N LEU A 73 4.90 3.61 -9.30
CA LEU A 73 3.50 3.33 -9.67
C LEU A 73 3.32 3.12 -11.17
N ALA A 74 4.01 3.91 -12.01
CA ALA A 74 4.00 3.74 -13.45
C ALA A 74 4.56 2.36 -13.85
N TYR A 75 5.70 1.97 -13.27
CA TYR A 75 6.29 0.66 -13.52
C TYR A 75 5.39 -0.50 -13.05
N GLN A 76 4.81 -0.38 -11.85
CA GLN A 76 3.88 -1.39 -11.33
C GLN A 76 2.63 -1.52 -12.22
N SER A 77 2.11 -0.39 -12.73
CA SER A 77 0.97 -0.35 -13.64
C SER A 77 1.31 -0.95 -15.01
N TRP A 78 2.49 -0.64 -15.56
CA TRP A 78 3.00 -1.23 -16.80
C TRP A 78 3.17 -2.74 -16.66
N SER A 79 3.79 -3.19 -15.57
CA SER A 79 3.99 -4.63 -15.29
C SER A 79 2.66 -5.36 -15.20
N TYR A 80 1.67 -4.79 -14.48
CA TYR A 80 0.31 -5.33 -14.45
C TYR A 80 -0.30 -5.41 -15.85
N TRP A 81 -0.12 -4.38 -16.68
CA TRP A 81 -0.64 -4.36 -18.05
C TRP A 81 0.01 -5.43 -18.94
N VAL A 82 1.32 -5.67 -18.80
CA VAL A 82 2.03 -6.73 -19.53
C VAL A 82 1.52 -8.11 -19.15
N PHE A 83 1.30 -8.37 -17.86
CA PHE A 83 0.90 -9.69 -17.34
C PHE A 83 -0.61 -9.91 -17.18
N ARG A 84 -1.45 -9.00 -17.67
CA ARG A 84 -2.92 -9.09 -17.50
C ARG A 84 -3.59 -10.28 -18.20
N ARG A 85 -2.88 -10.98 -19.09
CA ARG A 85 -3.46 -12.11 -19.85
C ARG A 85 -3.66 -13.30 -18.91
N ARG A 86 -4.80 -13.98 -19.03
CA ARG A 86 -5.09 -15.18 -18.24
C ARG A 86 -4.11 -16.29 -18.61
N ILE A 87 -3.41 -16.83 -17.62
CA ILE A 87 -2.56 -18.00 -17.77
C ILE A 87 -3.47 -19.25 -17.70
N GLY A 88 -3.30 -20.16 -18.65
CA GLY A 88 -4.06 -21.42 -18.71
C GLY A 88 -3.13 -22.62 -18.79
N THR A 89 -3.63 -23.80 -18.43
CA THR A 89 -2.91 -25.08 -18.33
C THR A 89 -2.12 -25.46 -19.59
N ARG A 90 -2.53 -24.98 -20.77
CA ARG A 90 -1.81 -25.16 -22.05
C ARG A 90 -0.43 -24.48 -22.12
N HIS A 91 -0.10 -23.60 -21.16
CA HIS A 91 1.20 -22.92 -21.09
C HIS A 91 2.17 -23.56 -20.08
N ILE A 92 1.77 -24.67 -19.42
CA ILE A 92 2.63 -25.38 -18.48
C ILE A 92 3.58 -26.26 -19.30
N PRO A 93 4.91 -26.04 -19.26
CA PRO A 93 5.87 -26.93 -19.89
C PRO A 93 5.80 -28.31 -19.26
N GLU A 94 6.04 -29.36 -20.04
CA GLU A 94 6.03 -30.72 -19.51
C GLU A 94 7.09 -30.86 -18.40
N ALA A 95 6.68 -31.40 -17.26
CA ALA A 95 7.55 -31.55 -16.11
C ALA A 95 8.71 -32.47 -16.48
N HIS A 96 9.92 -31.92 -16.51
CA HIS A 96 11.13 -32.71 -16.71
C HIS A 96 11.40 -33.50 -15.44
N VAL A 97 10.80 -34.69 -15.35
CA VAL A 97 11.12 -35.70 -14.35
C VAL A 97 12.37 -36.46 -14.82
N PRO A 98 13.39 -36.65 -13.94
CA PRO A 98 14.59 -37.42 -14.28
C PRO A 98 14.30 -38.90 -14.50
#